data_AF-A0A936WZ10-F1
#
_entry.id   AF-A0A936WZ10-F1
#
_cell.length_a   1.000
_cell.length_b   1.000
_cell.length_c   1.000
_cell.angle_alpha   90.00
_cell.angle_beta   90.00
_cell.angle_gamma   90.00
#
_symmetry.space_group_name_H-M   'P 1'
#
loop_
_entity.id
_entity.type
_entity.pdbx_description
1 polymer ?
#
loop_
_entity_poly.entity_id
_entity_poly.type
_entity_poly.pdbx_seq_one_letter_code
_entity_poly.pdbx_strand_id
1 'polypeptide(L)'
;MNGYQPILAHPERYSYLGSQKKVYDELKNAGCLFQMNLLSLAGYYGKQNQEMAQYLLKQDYIDLVGTDLHHLRHLDALRNSPAVSKVVQELVQKDRLMNTKLI
;
A
#
# COMPACT_ATOMS: atom_id res chain seq x y z
N MET A 1 -14.26 15.14 -17.24
CA MET A 1 -13.11 14.37 -16.72
C MET A 1 -12.46 13.65 -17.90
N ASN A 2 -11.15 13.76 -18.08
CA ASN A 2 -10.41 13.33 -19.28
C ASN A 2 -10.16 11.80 -19.35
N GLY A 3 -10.98 10.97 -18.69
CA GLY A 3 -10.82 9.51 -18.70
C GLY A 3 -9.61 8.97 -17.92
N TYR A 4 -8.95 9.79 -17.11
CA TYR A 4 -7.84 9.33 -16.26
C TYR A 4 -8.33 8.49 -15.08
N GLN A 5 -7.54 7.47 -14.75
CA GLN A 5 -7.71 6.65 -13.56
C GLN A 5 -6.65 7.04 -12.50
N PRO A 6 -7.00 7.84 -11.48
CA PRO A 6 -6.03 8.28 -10.48
C PRO A 6 -5.54 7.10 -9.63
N ILE A 7 -4.27 7.17 -9.24
CA ILE A 7 -3.63 6.28 -8.27
C ILE A 7 -3.17 7.13 -7.08
N LEU A 8 -3.71 6.86 -5.89
CA LEU A 8 -3.21 7.42 -4.64
C LEU A 8 -1.97 6.63 -4.21
N ALA A 9 -0.81 7.29 -4.28
CA ALA A 9 0.44 6.72 -3.84
C ALA A 9 0.50 6.66 -2.31
N HIS A 10 0.99 5.53 -1.79
CA HIS A 10 1.28 5.26 -0.38
C HIS A 10 0.27 5.89 0.61
N PRO A 11 -1.05 5.58 0.49
CA PRO A 11 -2.09 6.18 1.32
C PRO A 11 -1.87 5.94 2.82
N GLU A 12 -1.18 4.85 3.18
CA GLU A 12 -0.87 4.51 4.55
C GLU A 12 0.07 5.51 5.25
N ARG A 13 0.74 6.38 4.49
CA ARG A 13 1.65 7.41 5.03
C ARG A 13 0.94 8.73 5.36
N TYR A 14 -0.35 8.86 5.03
CA TYR A 14 -1.14 10.06 5.32
C TYR A 14 -1.71 10.02 6.73
N SER A 15 -0.84 10.24 7.72
CA SER A 15 -1.19 10.23 9.15
C SER A 15 -2.35 11.18 9.50
N TYR A 16 -2.47 12.31 8.79
CA TYR A 16 -3.56 13.28 8.96
C TYR A 16 -4.94 12.75 8.51
N LEU A 17 -4.98 11.73 7.65
CA LEU A 17 -6.21 11.02 7.28
C LEU A 17 -6.53 9.87 8.23
N GLY A 18 -5.66 9.59 9.21
CA GLY A 18 -5.82 8.47 10.13
C GLY A 18 -7.11 8.52 10.95
N SER A 19 -7.54 9.73 11.35
CA SER A 19 -8.81 9.98 12.03
C SER A 19 -10.02 10.06 11.09
N GLN A 20 -9.79 10.14 9.78
CA GLN A 20 -10.80 10.36 8.75
C GLN A 20 -10.85 9.19 7.76
N LYS A 21 -10.91 7.96 8.27
CA LYS A 21 -10.91 6.74 7.45
C LYS A 21 -11.98 6.73 6.34
N LYS A 22 -13.10 7.41 6.56
CA LYS A 22 -14.17 7.60 5.57
C LYS A 22 -13.68 8.21 4.24
N VAL A 23 -12.63 9.02 4.27
CA VAL A 23 -12.03 9.60 3.05
C VAL A 23 -11.50 8.49 2.12
N TYR A 24 -10.96 7.39 2.67
CA TYR A 24 -10.54 6.26 1.85
C TYR A 24 -11.73 5.61 1.14
N ASP A 25 -12.86 5.46 1.82
CA ASP A 25 -14.09 4.92 1.23
C ASP A 25 -14.57 5.82 0.09
N GLU A 26 -14.60 7.14 0.30
CA GLU A 26 -15.00 8.12 -0.71
C GLU A 26 -14.09 8.07 -1.94
N LEU A 27 -12.77 7.95 -1.74
CA LEU A 27 -11.81 7.83 -2.84
C LEU A 27 -11.95 6.51 -3.59
N LYS A 28 -12.14 5.37 -2.89
CA LYS A 28 -12.38 4.07 -3.52
C LYS A 28 -13.70 4.08 -4.31
N ASN A 29 -14.76 4.67 -3.75
CA ASN A 29 -16.06 4.80 -4.42
C ASN A 29 -16.00 5.73 -5.64
N ALA A 30 -15.13 6.73 -5.62
CA ALA A 30 -14.81 7.57 -6.78
C ALA A 30 -13.95 6.86 -7.84
N GLY A 31 -13.58 5.59 -7.60
CA GLY A 31 -12.80 4.76 -8.49
C GLY A 31 -11.29 4.88 -8.30
N CYS A 32 -10.78 5.66 -7.35
CA CYS A 32 -9.34 5.85 -7.15
C CYS A 32 -8.63 4.54 -6.78
N LEU A 33 -7.50 4.25 -7.42
CA LEU A 33 -6.68 3.09 -7.12
C LEU A 33 -5.67 3.41 -6.03
N PHE A 34 -5.35 2.48 -5.16
CA PHE A 34 -4.40 2.68 -4.07
C PHE A 34 -3.15 1.84 -4.29
N GLN A 35 -1.99 2.50 -4.23
CA GLN A 35 -0.68 1.86 -4.29
C GLN A 35 -0.02 1.89 -2.92
N MET A 36 0.12 0.74 -2.26
CA MET A 36 0.78 0.63 -0.95
C MET A 36 2.30 0.60 -1.09
N ASN A 37 3.03 1.25 -0.17
CA ASN A 37 4.47 1.06 -0.02
C ASN A 37 4.77 -0.15 0.87
N LEU A 38 5.52 -1.13 0.34
CA LEU A 38 5.89 -2.34 1.06
C LEU A 38 6.73 -2.08 2.31
N LEU A 39 7.53 -1.01 2.35
CA LEU A 39 8.30 -0.63 3.54
C LEU A 39 7.43 -0.23 4.72
N SER A 40 6.21 0.25 4.47
CA SER A 40 5.24 0.56 5.53
C SER A 40 4.86 -0.69 6.33
N LEU A 41 4.82 -1.87 5.68
CA LEU A 41 4.57 -3.15 6.35
C LEU A 41 5.74 -3.60 7.21
N ALA A 42 6.97 -3.26 6.82
CA ALA A 42 8.17 -3.49 7.60
C ALA A 42 8.30 -2.55 8.82
N GLY A 43 7.38 -1.60 9.00
CA GLY A 43 7.42 -0.61 10.08
C GLY A 43 8.48 0.48 9.89
N TYR A 44 9.08 0.57 8.69
CA TYR A 44 10.20 1.48 8.40
C TYR A 44 9.84 2.95 8.64
N TYR A 45 8.60 3.33 8.33
CA TYR A 45 8.09 4.69 8.52
C TYR A 45 7.40 4.91 9.88
N GLY A 46 7.54 3.98 10.83
CA GLY A 46 6.94 4.07 12.16
C GLY A 46 5.61 3.34 12.31
N LYS A 47 5.21 3.16 13.58
CA LYS A 47 4.08 2.30 13.99
C LYS A 47 2.73 2.73 13.39
N GLN A 48 2.45 4.03 13.33
CA GLN A 48 1.18 4.55 12.80
C GLN A 48 1.00 4.19 11.32
N ASN A 49 2.07 4.30 10.51
CA ASN A 49 2.03 3.96 9.10
C ASN A 49 1.86 2.45 8.90
N GLN A 50 2.48 1.63 9.76
CA GLN A 50 2.30 0.19 9.74
C GLN A 50 0.87 -0.23 10.09
N GLU A 51 0.27 0.38 11.12
CA GLU A 51 -1.13 0.14 11.51
C GLU A 51 -2.10 0.54 10.41
N MET A 52 -1.87 1.68 9.75
CA MET A 52 -2.68 2.10 8.61
C MET A 52 -2.52 1.14 7.43
N ALA A 53 -1.30 0.66 7.14
CA ALA A 53 -1.06 -0.32 6.10
C ALA A 53 -1.89 -1.60 6.36
N GLN A 54 -1.85 -2.12 7.59
CA GLN A 54 -2.64 -3.28 8.00
C GLN A 54 -4.14 -3.02 7.90
N TYR A 55 -4.60 -1.83 8.27
CA TYR A 55 -6.00 -1.44 8.13
C TYR A 55 -6.45 -1.47 6.66
N LEU A 56 -5.70 -0.83 5.76
CA LEU A 56 -6.04 -0.79 4.32
C LEU A 56 -6.03 -2.18 3.68
N LEU A 57 -5.10 -3.06 4.09
CA LEU A 57 -5.10 -4.47 3.67
C LEU A 57 -6.35 -5.20 4.16
N LYS A 58 -6.75 -4.99 5.42
CA LYS A 58 -7.95 -5.62 5.99
C LYS A 58 -9.24 -5.13 5.34
N GLN A 59 -9.27 -3.89 4.86
CA GLN A 59 -10.39 -3.35 4.07
C GLN A 59 -10.33 -3.76 2.60
N ASP A 60 -9.31 -4.53 2.19
CA ASP A 60 -9.17 -4.97 0.80
C ASP A 60 -9.08 -3.76 -0.18
N TYR A 61 -8.45 -2.65 0.24
CA TYR A 61 -8.38 -1.40 -0.54
C TYR A 61 -7.20 -1.29 -1.49
N ILE A 62 -6.20 -2.15 -1.33
CA ILE A 62 -4.94 -2.09 -2.09
C ILE A 62 -5.09 -2.75 -3.46
N ASP A 63 -4.78 -1.99 -4.51
CA ASP A 63 -4.82 -2.46 -5.90
C ASP A 63 -3.41 -2.65 -6.49
N LEU A 64 -2.43 -1.89 -5.98
CA LEU A 64 -1.03 -1.98 -6.39
C LEU A 64 -0.09 -1.99 -5.18
N VAL A 65 1.10 -2.56 -5.36
CA VAL A 65 2.19 -2.47 -4.38
C VAL A 65 3.45 -1.90 -5.02
N GLY A 66 4.25 -1.18 -4.24
CA GLY A 66 5.49 -0.57 -4.70
C GLY A 66 6.55 -0.59 -3.59
N THR A 67 7.82 -0.63 -3.99
CA THR A 67 8.93 -0.68 -3.04
C THR A 67 9.43 0.71 -2.65
N ASP A 68 9.25 1.71 -3.52
CA ASP A 68 9.68 3.10 -3.30
C ASP A 68 11.18 3.20 -2.89
N LEU A 69 12.01 2.35 -3.51
CA LEU A 69 13.43 2.25 -3.17
C LEU A 69 14.19 3.47 -3.66
N HIS A 70 14.89 4.13 -2.73
CA HIS A 70 15.80 5.22 -3.04
C HIS A 70 17.26 4.85 -2.71
N HIS A 71 17.49 3.93 -1.75
CA HIS A 71 18.83 3.50 -1.31
C HIS A 71 18.87 2.02 -0.88
N LEU A 72 20.07 1.44 -0.78
CA LEU A 72 20.27 0.03 -0.41
C LEU A 72 19.69 -0.35 0.96
N ARG A 73 19.70 0.57 1.93
CA ARG A 73 19.11 0.32 3.26
C ARG A 73 17.61 0.01 3.18
N HIS A 74 16.89 0.57 2.21
CA HIS A 74 15.49 0.24 1.99
C HIS A 74 15.33 -1.20 1.50
N LEU A 75 16.23 -1.64 0.60
CA LEU A 75 16.24 -3.02 0.12
C LEU A 75 16.53 -4.00 1.26
N ASP A 76 17.48 -3.68 2.14
CA ASP A 76 17.80 -4.51 3.30
C ASP A 76 16.61 -4.62 4.25
N ALA A 77 15.91 -3.51 4.52
CA ALA A 77 14.71 -3.51 5.35
C ALA A 77 13.58 -4.37 4.74
N LEU A 78 13.39 -4.33 3.42
CA LEU A 78 12.41 -5.19 2.74
C LEU A 78 12.80 -6.67 2.80
N ARG A 79 14.05 -6.99 2.47
CA ARG A 79 14.56 -8.38 2.44
C ARG A 79 14.49 -9.04 3.81
N ASN A 80 14.76 -8.28 4.86
CA ASN A 80 14.80 -8.79 6.23
C ASN A 80 13.44 -8.71 6.95
N SER A 81 12.35 -8.44 6.23
CA SER A 81 11.00 -8.37 6.81
C SER A 81 10.13 -9.56 6.39
N PRO A 82 9.96 -10.58 7.25
CA PRO A 82 9.04 -11.69 6.99
C PRO A 82 7.60 -11.23 6.78
N ALA A 83 7.19 -10.14 7.43
CA ALA A 83 5.86 -9.56 7.29
C ALA A 83 5.57 -9.11 5.85
N VAL A 84 6.55 -8.47 5.19
CA VAL A 84 6.43 -8.05 3.80
C VAL A 84 6.25 -9.27 2.89
N SER A 85 7.13 -10.27 3.00
CA SER A 85 7.07 -11.47 2.17
C SER A 85 5.74 -12.20 2.30
N LYS A 86 5.21 -12.35 3.52
CA LYS A 86 3.91 -12.98 3.77
C LYS A 86 2.77 -12.21 3.10
N VAL A 87 2.70 -10.90 3.31
CA VAL A 87 1.63 -10.07 2.75
C VAL A 87 1.68 -10.05 1.22
N VAL A 88 2.87 -9.95 0.63
CA VAL A 88 3.02 -9.99 -0.83
C VAL A 88 2.54 -11.33 -1.39
N GLN A 89 2.89 -12.46 -0.76
CA GLN A 89 2.39 -13.77 -1.17
C GLN A 89 0.86 -13.85 -1.09
N GLU A 90 0.25 -13.38 0.00
CA GLU A 90 -1.22 -13.35 0.16
C GLU A 90 -1.89 -12.49 -0.93
N LEU A 91 -1.34 -11.31 -1.22
CA LEU A 91 -1.88 -10.40 -2.23
C LEU A 91 -1.78 -10.98 -3.66
N VAL A 92 -0.68 -11.66 -3.97
CA VAL A 92 -0.48 -12.34 -5.26
C VAL A 92 -1.45 -13.51 -5.40
N GLN A 93 -1.64 -14.31 -4.34
CA GLN A 93 -2.56 -15.46 -4.36
C GLN A 93 -4.03 -15.05 -4.53
N LYS A 94 -4.41 -13.87 -4.03
CA LYS A 94 -5.77 -13.33 -4.21
C LYS A 94 -6.05 -12.81 -5.63
N ASP A 95 -5.05 -12.74 -6.52
CA ASP A 95 -5.14 -12.18 -7.88
C ASP A 95 -5.73 -10.75 -7.92
N ARG A 96 -5.44 -9.94 -6.88
CA ARG A 96 -5.97 -8.58 -6.73
C ARG A 96 -5.03 -7.49 -7.21
N LEU A 97 -3.74 -7.81 -7.30
CA LEU A 97 -2.73 -6.83 -7.66
C LEU A 97 -2.74 -6.59 -9.16
N MET A 98 -2.92 -5.33 -9.56
CA MET A 98 -2.87 -4.94 -10.96
C MET A 98 -1.44 -4.96 -11.53
N ASN A 99 -0.42 -5.03 -10.67
CA ASN A 99 0.99 -5.07 -11.04
C ASN A 99 1.71 -6.38 -10.63
N THR A 100 1.05 -7.54 -10.80
CA THR A 100 1.69 -8.86 -10.66
C THR A 100 2.69 -9.16 -11.78
N LYS A 101 2.60 -8.44 -12.89
CA LYS A 101 3.55 -8.45 -14.00
C LYS A 101 4.00 -7.01 -14.25
N LEU A 102 5.28 -6.82 -14.55
CA LEU A 102 5.73 -5.56 -15.12
C LEU A 102 5.07 -5.43 -16.50
N ILE A 103 4.45 -4.29 -16.75
CA ILE A 103 3.77 -3.95 -18.02
C ILE A 103 4.74 -4.12 -19.19
#